data_AF-A0A7C9VEU0-F1
#
_entry.id   AF-A0A7C9VEU0-F1
#
_cell.length_a   1.000
_cell.length_b   1.000
_cell.length_c   1.000
_cell.angle_alpha   90.00
_cell.angle_beta   90.00
_cell.angle_gamma   90.00
#
_symmetry.space_group_name_H-M   'P 1'
#
loop_
_entity.id
_entity.type
_entity.pdbx_description
1 polymer ?
#
loop_
_entity_poly.entity_id
_entity_poly.type
_entity_poly.pdbx_seq_one_letter_code
_entity_poly.pdbx_strand_id
1 'polypeptide(L)'
;MRQPTTSPPPSVLPDISPARGEIRLSSTVSPISSFARDESALKLPISPLAGGEKWSAQRTKSQRFAFSNDERPKHKRRAGSGRTEGGGDAGRRPTSLLLTLIFLACIATFLNTSPAFAHASDRGYVLLMPTGYYLTGGAIAVAASFLVLAILPPALLKRIAAKRLALFAVNNGLRLLTSLIAFAIFATLIAAGFLGSRDPLSNPLPLTIWTLLWVGLTLVQGVFGNLWAWINPWYGPWRVATAIFPALRDRRLPQWAGYWPALILFFAFAWFELIDPAPDDPARLAWAAGIYWLMSFLAVIAFGYEDWSRRGEFLSVFFRMVSRFGMVEAARPENRTSLCLPGAKLWAANPLPASGMFFLLLSLSSVSFDGLSKTFFWLGLNGINPLEFPGRSAVMTTNTIGLVLIFAALSAVYLLAVLLGERLAGSRLPFARSAGLLVWSIVPIALAYHFSHYLTAFLVNGQYALVAISDPFSSGWDVFGTAGFQVGAGIVAGYQSAWALWNAQAAAIIGGHVLAVLIAHGLAYRLHPTARQAALSQLPLTILMIGYTVFGLWLLSTPTAG
;
A
#
# COMPACT_ATOMS: atom_id res chain seq x y z
N MET A 1 -32.56 -41.80 -37.69
CA MET A 1 -31.83 -42.01 -38.97
C MET A 1 -31.23 -40.69 -39.41
N ARG A 2 -29.98 -40.71 -39.89
CA ARG A 2 -29.25 -39.70 -40.71
C ARG A 2 -29.36 -38.20 -40.37
N GLN A 3 -28.23 -37.63 -39.95
CA GLN A 3 -27.87 -36.22 -40.14
C GLN A 3 -27.55 -35.94 -41.63
N PRO A 4 -27.62 -34.67 -42.09
CA PRO A 4 -26.90 -34.19 -43.26
C PRO A 4 -25.60 -33.46 -42.86
N THR A 5 -24.47 -33.95 -43.35
CA THR A 5 -23.16 -33.28 -43.28
C THR A 5 -22.92 -32.44 -44.53
N THR A 6 -22.48 -31.19 -44.40
CA THR A 6 -22.05 -30.34 -45.52
C THR A 6 -20.64 -29.79 -45.29
N SER A 7 -19.67 -30.34 -46.02
CA SER A 7 -18.26 -29.92 -46.01
C SER A 7 -18.00 -28.87 -47.12
N PRO A 8 -17.20 -27.81 -46.88
CA PRO A 8 -16.76 -26.89 -47.92
C PRO A 8 -15.57 -27.46 -48.74
N PRO A 9 -15.35 -27.00 -49.99
CA PRO A 9 -14.24 -27.44 -50.86
C PRO A 9 -12.89 -26.75 -50.53
N PRO A 10 -11.74 -27.30 -51.00
CA PRO A 10 -10.40 -26.85 -50.60
C PRO A 10 -9.81 -25.75 -51.51
N SER A 11 -8.96 -24.87 -50.93
CA SER A 11 -8.24 -23.81 -51.64
C SER A 11 -6.76 -23.67 -51.21
N VAL A 12 -5.92 -24.55 -51.75
CA VAL A 12 -4.65 -24.26 -52.45
C VAL A 12 -3.71 -23.12 -51.95
N LEU A 13 -2.55 -23.52 -51.40
CA LEU A 13 -1.20 -22.85 -51.36
C LEU A 13 -0.97 -21.60 -50.46
N PRO A 14 0.29 -21.35 -50.00
CA PRO A 14 1.33 -22.31 -49.59
C PRO A 14 2.06 -21.98 -48.26
N ASP A 15 2.84 -22.94 -47.77
CA ASP A 15 3.75 -22.80 -46.61
C ASP A 15 4.83 -21.72 -46.75
N ILE A 16 5.16 -21.06 -45.63
CA ILE A 16 6.46 -20.41 -45.42
C ILE A 16 6.99 -20.76 -44.02
N SER A 17 7.91 -21.73 -43.94
CA SER A 17 8.77 -21.93 -42.78
C SER A 17 10.05 -21.08 -42.91
N PRO A 18 10.57 -20.46 -41.83
CA PRO A 18 11.78 -19.64 -41.90
C PRO A 18 13.05 -20.51 -41.93
N ALA A 19 13.83 -20.39 -42.99
CA ALA A 19 15.16 -21.00 -43.09
C ALA A 19 16.25 -20.08 -42.48
N ARG A 20 17.29 -20.70 -41.93
CA ARG A 20 18.51 -20.04 -41.43
C ARG A 20 19.13 -19.12 -42.48
N GLY A 21 19.51 -17.91 -42.07
CA GLY A 21 20.35 -16.99 -42.83
C GLY A 21 21.21 -16.17 -41.88
N GLU A 22 22.52 -16.43 -41.87
CA GLU A 22 23.50 -15.81 -40.97
C GLU A 22 24.30 -14.72 -41.72
N ILE A 23 25.05 -13.88 -40.99
CA ILE A 23 26.22 -13.08 -41.45
C ILE A 23 26.04 -11.56 -41.73
N ARG A 24 26.69 -10.80 -40.82
CA ARG A 24 27.42 -9.49 -40.93
C ARG A 24 26.73 -8.13 -40.87
N LEU A 25 27.29 -7.32 -39.97
CA LEU A 25 27.34 -5.86 -40.01
C LEU A 25 28.11 -5.35 -41.25
N SER A 26 27.65 -4.24 -41.81
CA SER A 26 28.45 -3.36 -42.67
C SER A 26 28.17 -1.90 -42.33
N SER A 27 29.14 -1.24 -41.71
CA SER A 27 29.18 0.21 -41.54
C SER A 27 29.93 0.86 -42.70
N THR A 28 29.35 1.84 -43.38
CA THR A 28 30.12 2.96 -43.94
C THR A 28 29.26 4.20 -44.20
N VAL A 29 29.85 5.35 -43.88
CA VAL A 29 29.37 6.70 -44.19
C VAL A 29 29.62 7.05 -45.66
N SER A 30 28.74 7.81 -46.30
CA SER A 30 29.10 8.75 -47.37
C SER A 30 28.02 9.83 -47.59
N PRO A 31 28.36 11.01 -48.17
CA PRO A 31 27.67 12.28 -47.88
C PRO A 31 27.21 13.03 -49.16
N ILE A 32 27.17 14.37 -49.10
CA ILE A 32 27.02 15.37 -50.19
C ILE A 32 25.55 15.75 -50.47
N SER A 33 25.04 16.87 -49.92
CA SER A 33 25.06 18.26 -50.44
C SER A 33 23.95 18.53 -51.47
N SER A 34 23.44 19.74 -51.73
CA SER A 34 23.66 21.10 -51.20
C SER A 34 22.60 22.02 -51.82
N PHE A 35 22.14 23.06 -51.13
CA PHE A 35 21.88 24.36 -51.78
C PHE A 35 22.04 25.51 -50.79
N ALA A 36 22.84 26.50 -51.18
CA ALA A 36 22.98 27.82 -50.55
C ALA A 36 22.18 28.84 -51.43
N ARG A 37 22.19 30.16 -51.27
CA ARG A 37 22.98 31.13 -50.49
C ARG A 37 22.22 32.47 -50.53
N ASP A 38 22.40 33.35 -49.54
CA ASP A 38 22.56 34.82 -49.68
C ASP A 38 22.85 35.40 -48.28
N GLU A 39 24.05 35.95 -48.02
CA GLU A 39 24.48 37.35 -48.23
C GLU A 39 24.07 38.24 -47.02
N SER A 40 24.99 38.58 -46.10
CA SER A 40 26.01 39.66 -46.13
C SER A 40 25.48 40.93 -45.42
N ALA A 41 26.23 41.76 -44.67
CA ALA A 41 27.54 41.69 -43.99
C ALA A 41 27.65 42.82 -42.93
N LEU A 42 28.54 42.74 -41.92
CA LEU A 42 29.48 43.82 -41.51
C LEU A 42 30.46 43.41 -40.38
N LYS A 43 31.47 44.25 -40.09
CA LYS A 43 32.71 43.93 -39.31
C LYS A 43 32.79 44.62 -37.91
N LEU A 44 33.25 43.86 -36.90
CA LEU A 44 34.36 44.06 -35.90
C LEU A 44 35.08 45.44 -35.74
N PRO A 45 35.95 45.72 -34.69
CA PRO A 45 36.42 44.94 -33.49
C PRO A 45 36.68 45.74 -32.13
N ILE A 46 37.40 45.11 -31.15
CA ILE A 46 38.38 45.66 -30.11
C ILE A 46 37.99 45.74 -28.58
N SER A 47 38.38 44.71 -27.77
CA SER A 47 39.37 44.62 -26.62
C SER A 47 39.68 45.76 -25.58
N PRO A 48 40.46 45.55 -24.45
CA PRO A 48 40.48 44.54 -23.34
C PRO A 48 40.93 45.04 -21.89
N LEU A 49 41.28 44.12 -20.94
CA LEU A 49 42.04 44.25 -19.62
C LEU A 49 41.25 44.56 -18.29
N ALA A 50 41.61 44.14 -17.04
CA ALA A 50 42.76 43.36 -16.46
C ALA A 50 42.50 42.72 -15.04
N GLY A 51 43.28 41.68 -14.64
CA GLY A 51 43.70 41.29 -13.24
C GLY A 51 42.67 40.62 -12.29
N GLY A 52 42.97 39.82 -11.23
CA GLY A 52 44.22 39.40 -10.55
C GLY A 52 44.17 39.70 -9.02
N GLU A 53 44.58 38.87 -8.04
CA GLU A 53 45.02 37.46 -7.96
C GLU A 53 44.87 36.91 -6.49
N LYS A 54 45.17 35.63 -6.23
CA LYS A 54 45.13 34.93 -4.90
C LYS A 54 46.25 35.32 -3.92
N TRP A 55 46.02 35.17 -2.60
CA TRP A 55 46.83 34.31 -1.71
C TRP A 55 46.23 34.10 -0.30
N SER A 56 46.79 33.17 0.48
CA SER A 56 46.32 32.74 1.81
C SER A 56 47.44 32.72 2.86
N ALA A 57 47.14 32.99 4.14
CA ALA A 57 48.06 32.72 5.26
C ALA A 57 47.34 32.56 6.61
N GLN A 58 47.94 31.81 7.54
CA GLN A 58 47.39 31.48 8.87
C GLN A 58 48.15 32.14 10.04
N ARG A 59 47.46 32.19 11.21
CA ARG A 59 47.98 32.17 12.60
C ARG A 59 48.73 33.40 13.16
N THR A 60 48.19 33.92 14.27
CA THR A 60 48.75 33.96 15.65
C THR A 60 47.69 34.61 16.58
N LYS A 61 47.84 34.78 17.91
CA LYS A 61 47.88 33.85 19.06
C LYS A 61 47.73 34.74 20.34
N SER A 62 46.97 34.32 21.38
CA SER A 62 46.91 34.88 22.78
C SER A 62 46.39 36.33 22.98
N GLN A 63 45.64 36.74 24.03
CA GLN A 63 45.72 36.55 25.49
C GLN A 63 44.29 36.65 26.14
N ARG A 64 43.86 35.76 27.05
CA ARG A 64 43.81 35.87 28.54
C ARG A 64 43.39 37.22 29.15
N PHE A 65 42.30 37.23 29.93
CA PHE A 65 42.22 37.66 31.35
C PHE A 65 40.99 37.01 32.04
N ALA A 66 40.87 37.09 33.38
CA ALA A 66 40.03 36.20 34.20
C ALA A 66 39.34 36.89 35.41
N PHE A 67 38.65 36.10 36.26
CA PHE A 67 37.95 36.43 37.53
C PHE A 67 36.56 37.11 37.40
N SER A 68 35.58 36.93 38.31
CA SER A 68 35.55 36.24 39.63
C SER A 68 34.17 35.59 39.94
N ASN A 69 34.13 34.72 40.97
CA ASN A 69 32.94 34.39 41.79
C ASN A 69 32.41 35.67 42.53
N ASP A 70 31.26 35.71 43.24
CA ASP A 70 30.61 34.69 44.08
C ASP A 70 29.14 35.09 44.45
N GLU A 71 28.56 34.36 45.41
CA GLU A 71 27.44 34.68 46.32
C GLU A 71 26.01 34.17 46.01
N ARG A 72 25.57 33.25 46.88
CA ARG A 72 24.16 33.05 47.29
C ARG A 72 23.87 34.00 48.47
N PRO A 73 22.60 34.31 48.83
CA PRO A 73 21.96 33.45 49.85
C PRO A 73 20.42 33.29 49.77
N LYS A 74 19.91 32.48 50.71
CA LYS A 74 18.52 32.00 50.88
C LYS A 74 17.63 32.99 51.63
N HIS A 75 16.31 32.98 51.36
CA HIS A 75 15.17 33.02 52.31
C HIS A 75 13.84 33.22 51.52
N LYS A 76 12.62 33.00 52.03
CA LYS A 76 12.08 32.54 53.33
C LYS A 76 10.75 31.79 53.10
N ARG A 77 10.31 30.99 54.07
CA ARG A 77 8.95 30.38 54.11
C ARG A 77 7.85 31.44 54.17
N ARG A 78 6.65 31.14 53.64
CA ARG A 78 5.40 31.11 54.45
C ARG A 78 4.27 30.37 53.72
N ALA A 79 3.41 29.72 54.50
CA ALA A 79 2.16 29.13 54.04
C ALA A 79 1.02 30.15 54.23
N GLY A 80 -0.06 30.02 53.44
CA GLY A 80 -1.27 30.83 53.55
C GLY A 80 -2.44 30.09 52.92
N SER A 81 -3.35 29.59 53.76
CA SER A 81 -4.64 29.05 53.33
C SER A 81 -5.56 30.18 52.87
N GLY A 82 -6.26 29.98 51.76
CA GLY A 82 -7.25 30.91 51.23
C GLY A 82 -8.23 30.18 50.32
N ARG A 83 -9.47 30.00 50.80
CA ARG A 83 -10.56 29.35 50.06
C ARG A 83 -11.53 30.44 49.60
N THR A 84 -11.68 30.62 48.30
CA THR A 84 -12.71 31.47 47.71
C THR A 84 -13.29 30.77 46.48
N GLU A 85 -14.61 30.59 46.49
CA GLU A 85 -15.36 30.24 45.29
C GLU A 85 -15.39 31.46 44.35
N GLY A 86 -15.43 31.21 43.04
CA GLY A 86 -15.45 32.27 42.03
C GLY A 86 -15.47 31.66 40.64
N GLY A 87 -16.58 31.84 39.92
CA GLY A 87 -16.77 31.28 38.59
C GLY A 87 -15.79 31.86 37.57
N GLY A 88 -15.29 31.01 36.68
CA GLY A 88 -14.49 31.40 35.52
C GLY A 88 -14.97 30.63 34.30
N ASP A 89 -15.76 31.29 33.46
CA ASP A 89 -16.19 30.77 32.16
C ASP A 89 -14.97 30.71 31.22
N ALA A 90 -14.29 29.56 31.23
CA ALA A 90 -12.99 29.38 30.59
C ALA A 90 -13.17 29.14 29.08
N GLY A 91 -13.14 30.24 28.34
CA GLY A 91 -13.40 30.34 26.90
C GLY A 91 -13.10 29.11 26.04
N ARG A 92 -14.13 28.64 25.34
CA ARG A 92 -14.01 27.74 24.18
C ARG A 92 -13.07 28.38 23.16
N ARG A 93 -11.83 27.89 23.09
CA ARG A 93 -10.84 28.38 22.13
C ARG A 93 -11.39 28.24 20.68
N PRO A 94 -11.30 29.28 19.83
CA PRO A 94 -11.83 29.25 18.46
C PRO A 94 -11.06 28.31 17.50
N THR A 95 -10.09 27.55 18.01
CA THR A 95 -9.21 26.66 17.24
C THR A 95 -9.95 25.52 16.54
N SER A 96 -11.10 25.04 17.06
CA SER A 96 -11.89 24.02 16.35
C SER A 96 -12.55 24.58 15.08
N LEU A 97 -13.17 25.77 15.19
CA LEU A 97 -13.81 26.46 14.08
C LEU A 97 -12.80 26.79 12.97
N LEU A 98 -11.61 27.28 13.33
CA LEU A 98 -10.54 27.56 12.37
C LEU A 98 -10.08 26.28 11.64
N LEU A 99 -9.92 25.15 12.35
CA LEU A 99 -9.55 23.87 11.74
C LEU A 99 -10.65 23.30 10.84
N THR A 100 -11.92 23.43 11.23
CA THR A 100 -13.06 23.03 10.39
C THR A 100 -13.16 23.89 9.12
N LEU A 101 -12.91 25.20 9.23
CA LEU A 101 -12.89 26.11 8.08
C LEU A 101 -11.72 25.83 7.13
N ILE A 102 -10.51 25.55 7.65
CA ILE A 102 -9.37 25.12 6.83
C ILE A 102 -9.68 23.79 6.12
N PHE A 103 -10.28 22.83 6.83
CA PHE A 103 -10.66 21.54 6.24
C PHE A 103 -11.71 21.69 5.13
N LEU A 104 -12.74 22.52 5.34
CA LEU A 104 -13.75 22.87 4.33
C LEU A 104 -13.15 23.64 3.15
N ALA A 105 -12.20 24.56 3.39
CA ALA A 105 -11.51 25.30 2.34
C ALA A 105 -10.62 24.39 1.48
N CYS A 106 -9.93 23.41 2.08
CA CYS A 106 -9.21 22.37 1.35
C CYS A 106 -10.17 21.51 0.51
N ILE A 107 -11.31 21.08 1.06
CA ILE A 107 -12.33 20.34 0.31
C ILE A 107 -12.86 21.18 -0.86
N ALA A 108 -13.18 22.46 -0.64
CA ALA A 108 -13.67 23.36 -1.68
C ALA A 108 -12.63 23.65 -2.78
N THR A 109 -11.33 23.65 -2.47
CA THR A 109 -10.27 23.78 -3.48
C THR A 109 -10.04 22.49 -4.28
N PHE A 110 -10.25 21.31 -3.67
CA PHE A 110 -10.28 20.04 -4.42
C PHE A 110 -11.52 19.89 -5.30
N LEU A 111 -12.68 20.41 -4.88
CA LEU A 111 -13.94 20.33 -5.64
C LEU A 111 -14.00 21.26 -6.86
N ASN A 112 -13.07 22.22 -6.99
CA ASN A 112 -13.13 23.27 -8.03
C ASN A 112 -12.03 23.11 -9.11
N THR A 113 -11.46 21.92 -9.26
CA THR A 113 -10.57 21.59 -10.38
C THR A 113 -11.38 21.05 -11.56
N SER A 114 -11.70 21.91 -12.53
CA SER A 114 -12.31 21.49 -13.80
C SER A 114 -11.27 20.76 -14.68
N PRO A 115 -11.46 19.47 -15.00
CA PRO A 115 -10.52 18.74 -15.83
C PRO A 115 -10.76 19.03 -17.32
N ALA A 116 -9.94 19.90 -17.90
CA ALA A 116 -9.86 20.09 -19.35
C ALA A 116 -9.03 18.97 -20.01
N PHE A 117 -9.53 17.72 -19.98
CA PHE A 117 -8.90 16.61 -20.69
C PHE A 117 -9.22 16.65 -22.19
N ALA A 118 -8.31 17.21 -22.98
CA ALA A 118 -8.36 17.10 -24.43
C ALA A 118 -7.94 15.68 -24.88
N HIS A 119 -8.76 15.08 -25.74
CA HIS A 119 -8.53 13.91 -26.59
C HIS A 119 -7.47 12.87 -26.15
N ALA A 120 -7.93 11.73 -25.62
CA ALA A 120 -7.13 10.50 -25.64
C ALA A 120 -7.11 9.92 -27.07
N SER A 121 -5.93 9.55 -27.56
CA SER A 121 -5.74 8.80 -28.81
C SER A 121 -5.56 7.31 -28.49
N ASP A 122 -6.12 6.44 -29.34
CA ASP A 122 -6.38 5.00 -29.07
C ASP A 122 -5.16 4.08 -28.96
N ARG A 123 -3.98 4.59 -28.58
CA ARG A 123 -2.81 3.76 -28.26
C ARG A 123 -2.18 4.22 -26.95
N GLY A 124 -2.28 3.36 -25.94
CA GLY A 124 -1.51 3.49 -24.72
C GLY A 124 -0.02 3.56 -25.06
N TYR A 125 0.63 4.66 -24.67
CA TYR A 125 2.06 4.82 -24.89
C TYR A 125 2.82 3.80 -24.04
N VAL A 126 3.36 2.76 -24.70
CA VAL A 126 4.41 1.92 -24.11
C VAL A 126 5.68 2.76 -24.01
N LEU A 127 5.74 3.57 -22.96
CA LEU A 127 6.91 4.34 -22.61
C LEU A 127 8.03 3.37 -22.21
N LEU A 128 9.02 3.25 -23.09
CA LEU A 128 10.33 2.69 -22.77
C LEU A 128 11.05 3.67 -21.82
N MET A 129 10.54 3.77 -20.59
CA MET A 129 11.20 4.49 -19.50
C MET A 129 12.61 3.91 -19.32
N PRO A 130 13.60 4.70 -18.86
CA PRO A 130 14.96 4.22 -18.66
C PRO A 130 15.04 3.39 -17.37
N THR A 131 14.39 2.23 -17.38
CA THR A 131 14.12 1.35 -16.23
C THR A 131 15.40 0.96 -15.49
N GLY A 132 16.51 0.75 -16.21
CA GLY A 132 17.83 0.51 -15.62
C GLY A 132 18.27 1.57 -14.60
N TYR A 133 17.97 2.86 -14.83
CA TYR A 133 18.26 3.92 -13.84
C TYR A 133 17.31 3.86 -12.64
N TYR A 134 16.04 3.50 -12.84
CA TYR A 134 15.09 3.34 -11.72
C TYR A 134 15.46 2.14 -10.84
N LEU A 135 15.76 0.98 -11.44
CA LEU A 135 16.20 -0.22 -10.71
C LEU A 135 17.48 0.05 -9.92
N THR A 136 18.50 0.63 -10.57
CA THR A 136 19.79 0.94 -9.95
C THR A 136 19.66 2.03 -8.89
N GLY A 137 18.96 3.13 -9.20
CA GLY A 137 18.73 4.25 -8.29
C GLY A 137 17.90 3.86 -7.07
N GLY A 138 16.86 3.03 -7.25
CA GLY A 138 16.06 2.48 -6.15
C GLY A 138 16.88 1.57 -5.23
N ALA A 139 17.68 0.68 -5.79
CA ALA A 139 18.60 -0.17 -5.03
C ALA A 139 19.62 0.66 -4.23
N ILE A 140 20.24 1.67 -4.85
CA ILE A 140 21.18 2.59 -4.20
C ILE A 140 20.48 3.41 -3.10
N ALA A 141 19.27 3.92 -3.33
CA ALA A 141 18.53 4.70 -2.35
C ALA A 141 18.23 3.89 -1.07
N VAL A 142 17.77 2.64 -1.23
CA VAL A 142 17.51 1.73 -0.10
C VAL A 142 18.82 1.35 0.62
N ALA A 143 19.89 1.03 -0.12
CA ALA A 143 21.19 0.74 0.46
C ALA A 143 21.79 1.95 1.20
N ALA A 144 21.70 3.16 0.65
CA ALA A 144 22.16 4.39 1.28
C ALA A 144 21.36 4.72 2.54
N SER A 145 20.03 4.52 2.51
CA SER A 145 19.18 4.71 3.69
C SER A 145 19.61 3.81 4.86
N PHE A 146 20.00 2.56 4.56
CA PHE A 146 20.54 1.63 5.54
C PHE A 146 21.87 2.11 6.13
N LEU A 147 22.81 2.55 5.29
CA LEU A 147 24.13 3.03 5.73
C LEU A 147 24.01 4.27 6.63
N VAL A 148 23.12 5.20 6.28
CA VAL A 148 22.82 6.38 7.12
C VAL A 148 22.23 5.95 8.48
N LEU A 149 21.26 5.02 8.47
CA LEU A 149 20.64 4.53 9.69
C LEU A 149 21.62 3.75 10.58
N ALA A 150 22.52 2.94 10.00
CA ALA A 150 23.55 2.21 10.75
C ALA A 150 24.42 3.10 11.65
N ILE A 151 24.54 4.39 11.33
CA ILE A 151 25.29 5.40 12.08
C ILE A 151 24.39 6.20 13.05
N LEU A 152 23.08 6.27 12.80
CA LEU A 152 22.16 7.14 13.53
C LEU A 152 21.76 6.56 14.91
N PRO A 153 21.80 7.34 16.02
CA PRO A 153 21.42 6.83 17.33
C PRO A 153 19.89 6.53 17.43
N PRO A 154 19.47 5.29 17.74
CA PRO A 154 18.05 4.91 17.79
C PRO A 154 17.24 5.67 18.84
N ALA A 155 17.90 6.19 19.88
CA ALA A 155 17.26 7.02 20.89
C ALA A 155 16.63 8.28 20.29
N LEU A 156 17.20 8.84 19.21
CA LEU A 156 16.63 9.98 18.48
C LEU A 156 15.35 9.56 17.75
N LEU A 157 15.40 8.46 17.00
CA LEU A 157 14.25 7.91 16.27
C LEU A 157 13.10 7.55 17.23
N LYS A 158 13.40 6.91 18.36
CA LYS A 158 12.41 6.59 19.40
C LYS A 158 11.78 7.85 20.01
N ARG A 159 12.56 8.90 20.29
CA ARG A 159 12.02 10.19 20.79
C ARG A 159 11.11 10.87 19.78
N ILE A 160 11.46 10.83 18.49
CA ILE A 160 10.65 11.39 17.40
C ILE A 160 9.35 10.59 17.25
N ALA A 161 9.44 9.25 17.18
CA ALA A 161 8.29 8.34 17.06
C ALA A 161 7.38 8.34 18.31
N ALA A 162 7.87 8.76 19.48
CA ALA A 162 7.06 8.88 20.70
C ALA A 162 6.16 10.13 20.74
N LYS A 163 6.37 11.12 19.87
CA LYS A 163 5.52 12.33 19.83
C LYS A 163 4.07 11.96 19.50
N ARG A 164 3.13 12.58 20.22
CA ARG A 164 1.68 12.48 20.02
C ARG A 164 1.06 13.85 20.16
N LEU A 165 0.15 14.21 19.27
CA LEU A 165 -0.71 15.39 19.39
C LEU A 165 -2.13 14.91 19.71
N ALA A 166 -2.63 15.22 20.91
CA ALA A 166 -3.99 14.87 21.28
C ALA A 166 -5.02 15.64 20.44
N LEU A 167 -6.05 14.94 19.97
CA LEU A 167 -7.20 15.49 19.25
C LEU A 167 -8.44 15.45 20.17
N PHE A 168 -9.54 14.85 19.71
CA PHE A 168 -10.85 14.85 20.36
C PHE A 168 -11.24 13.45 20.88
N ALA A 169 -12.13 13.39 21.87
CA ALA A 169 -12.75 12.13 22.27
C ALA A 169 -13.86 11.74 21.29
N VAL A 170 -13.96 10.46 20.92
CA VAL A 170 -15.00 9.96 20.01
C VAL A 170 -16.05 9.18 20.80
N ASN A 171 -17.33 9.38 20.50
CA ASN A 171 -18.41 8.61 21.12
C ASN A 171 -18.51 7.20 20.51
N ASN A 172 -18.32 6.16 21.33
CA ASN A 172 -18.45 4.76 20.91
C ASN A 172 -19.88 4.35 20.52
N GLY A 173 -20.91 5.13 20.88
CA GLY A 173 -22.30 4.89 20.45
C GLY A 173 -22.47 4.96 18.92
N LEU A 174 -21.74 5.86 18.25
CA LEU A 174 -21.77 6.00 16.79
C LEU A 174 -21.29 4.73 16.07
N ARG A 175 -20.41 3.94 16.69
CA ARG A 175 -19.87 2.67 16.14
C ARG A 175 -20.96 1.64 15.84
N LEU A 176 -22.04 1.64 16.64
CA LEU A 176 -23.18 0.75 16.40
C LEU A 176 -23.92 1.18 15.13
N LEU A 177 -24.24 2.47 15.03
CA LEU A 177 -24.95 3.03 13.88
C LEU A 177 -24.14 2.87 12.58
N THR A 178 -22.85 3.24 12.57
CA THR A 178 -21.99 3.12 11.37
C THR A 178 -21.82 1.67 10.92
N SER A 179 -21.77 0.71 11.84
CA SER A 179 -21.67 -0.71 11.50
C SER A 179 -22.99 -1.30 11.00
N LEU A 180 -24.14 -0.84 11.52
CA LEU A 180 -25.45 -1.22 11.00
C LEU A 180 -25.69 -0.63 9.60
N ILE A 181 -25.29 0.61 9.36
CA ILE A 181 -25.33 1.23 8.02
C ILE A 181 -24.42 0.46 7.05
N ALA A 182 -23.20 0.12 7.46
CA ALA A 182 -22.30 -0.67 6.62
C ALA A 182 -22.83 -2.08 6.32
N PHE A 183 -23.52 -2.72 7.28
CA PHE A 183 -24.21 -3.99 7.04
C PHE A 183 -25.38 -3.83 6.06
N ALA A 184 -26.18 -2.76 6.18
CA ALA A 184 -27.27 -2.48 5.24
C ALA A 184 -26.75 -2.22 3.81
N ILE A 185 -25.69 -1.39 3.66
CA ILE A 185 -25.01 -1.17 2.38
C ILE A 185 -24.50 -2.50 1.81
N PHE A 186 -23.83 -3.32 2.63
CA PHE A 186 -23.36 -4.64 2.19
C PHE A 186 -24.52 -5.54 1.72
N ALA A 187 -25.63 -5.60 2.45
CA ALA A 187 -26.81 -6.36 2.04
C ALA A 187 -27.41 -5.86 0.70
N THR A 188 -27.47 -4.54 0.50
CA THR A 188 -27.88 -3.94 -0.79
C THR A 188 -26.92 -4.31 -1.92
N LEU A 189 -25.61 -4.33 -1.68
CA LEU A 189 -24.62 -4.75 -2.69
C LEU A 189 -24.75 -6.24 -3.05
N ILE A 190 -25.03 -7.12 -2.08
CA ILE A 190 -25.32 -8.54 -2.36
C ILE A 190 -26.60 -8.67 -3.20
N ALA A 191 -27.65 -7.90 -2.89
CA ALA A 191 -28.87 -7.87 -3.70
C ALA A 191 -28.59 -7.36 -5.13
N ALA A 192 -27.80 -6.28 -5.27
CA ALA A 192 -27.38 -5.73 -6.55
C ALA A 192 -26.57 -6.74 -7.39
N GLY A 193 -25.70 -7.54 -6.76
CA GLY A 193 -24.94 -8.58 -7.45
C GLY A 193 -25.82 -9.71 -8.03
N PHE A 194 -26.98 -9.97 -7.45
CA PHE A 194 -27.94 -10.97 -7.97
C PHE A 194 -28.96 -10.38 -8.96
N LEU A 195 -29.47 -9.17 -8.68
CA LEU A 195 -30.63 -8.56 -9.34
C LEU A 195 -30.28 -7.46 -10.35
N GLY A 196 -29.12 -6.81 -10.22
CA GLY A 196 -28.65 -5.76 -11.13
C GLY A 196 -27.92 -6.33 -12.36
N SER A 197 -27.25 -5.44 -13.10
CA SER A 197 -26.49 -5.82 -14.31
C SER A 197 -25.45 -6.93 -14.04
N ARG A 198 -25.21 -7.76 -15.07
CA ARG A 198 -24.13 -8.77 -15.07
C ARG A 198 -22.81 -8.24 -15.63
N ASP A 199 -22.79 -7.04 -16.19
CA ASP A 199 -21.54 -6.34 -16.49
C ASP A 199 -20.88 -5.85 -15.19
N PRO A 200 -19.63 -6.27 -14.89
CA PRO A 200 -18.92 -5.83 -13.69
C PRO A 200 -18.68 -4.33 -13.58
N LEU A 201 -18.62 -3.60 -14.70
CA LEU A 201 -18.41 -2.14 -14.72
C LEU A 201 -19.69 -1.34 -14.49
N SER A 202 -20.85 -1.96 -14.71
CA SER A 202 -22.18 -1.38 -14.43
C SER A 202 -22.75 -1.82 -13.07
N ASN A 203 -22.20 -2.88 -12.45
CA ASN A 203 -22.68 -3.39 -11.16
C ASN A 203 -21.85 -2.81 -9.99
N PRO A 204 -22.47 -2.27 -8.93
CA PRO A 204 -21.72 -1.67 -7.82
C PRO A 204 -20.97 -2.68 -6.95
N LEU A 205 -21.30 -3.98 -6.96
CA LEU A 205 -20.71 -4.96 -6.05
C LEU A 205 -19.22 -5.25 -6.37
N PRO A 206 -18.82 -5.64 -7.60
CA PRO A 206 -17.41 -5.82 -7.94
C PRO A 206 -16.58 -4.57 -7.71
N LEU A 207 -17.09 -3.42 -8.16
CA LEU A 207 -16.44 -2.13 -7.99
C LEU A 207 -16.25 -1.76 -6.51
N THR A 208 -17.25 -2.02 -5.66
CA THR A 208 -17.14 -1.74 -4.22
C THR A 208 -16.19 -2.72 -3.53
N ILE A 209 -16.23 -4.02 -3.81
CA ILE A 209 -15.36 -5.01 -3.17
C ILE A 209 -13.90 -4.83 -3.61
N TRP A 210 -13.64 -4.79 -4.92
CA TRP A 210 -12.29 -4.77 -5.45
C TRP A 210 -11.69 -3.36 -5.44
N THR A 211 -12.43 -2.35 -5.88
CA THR A 211 -11.86 -0.99 -6.03
C THR A 211 -11.99 -0.16 -4.76
N LEU A 212 -13.18 -0.07 -4.15
CA LEU A 212 -13.38 0.81 -3.00
C LEU A 212 -12.91 0.20 -1.67
N LEU A 213 -13.20 -1.08 -1.43
CA LEU A 213 -12.87 -1.79 -0.20
C LEU A 213 -11.43 -2.34 -0.23
N TRP A 214 -11.11 -3.19 -1.20
CA TRP A 214 -9.80 -3.85 -1.24
C TRP A 214 -8.67 -2.87 -1.56
N VAL A 215 -8.84 -1.99 -2.55
CA VAL A 215 -7.83 -0.96 -2.86
C VAL A 215 -8.01 0.31 -2.03
N GLY A 216 -9.11 1.04 -2.22
CA GLY A 216 -9.34 2.36 -1.62
C GLY A 216 -9.19 2.37 -0.09
N LEU A 217 -9.93 1.51 0.61
CA LEU A 217 -9.91 1.47 2.07
C LEU A 217 -8.56 0.97 2.62
N THR A 218 -7.79 0.14 1.89
CA THR A 218 -6.42 -0.21 2.29
C THR A 218 -5.52 1.03 2.32
N LEU A 219 -5.55 1.83 1.27
CA LEU A 219 -4.77 3.07 1.17
C LEU A 219 -5.19 4.09 2.23
N VAL A 220 -6.50 4.33 2.37
CA VAL A 220 -7.05 5.24 3.37
C VAL A 220 -6.69 4.80 4.79
N GLN A 221 -6.71 3.51 5.12
CA GLN A 221 -6.31 3.04 6.44
C GLN A 221 -4.79 3.05 6.67
N GLY A 222 -4.01 2.89 5.60
CA GLY A 222 -2.57 3.12 5.60
C GLY A 222 -2.22 4.56 5.98
N VAL A 223 -2.97 5.54 5.50
CA VAL A 223 -2.74 6.98 5.79
C VAL A 223 -3.37 7.40 7.12
N PHE A 224 -4.65 7.10 7.36
CA PHE A 224 -5.39 7.65 8.49
C PHE A 224 -5.40 6.74 9.71
N GLY A 225 -5.58 5.42 9.56
CA GLY A 225 -5.65 4.49 10.68
C GLY A 225 -6.85 3.53 10.60
N ASN A 226 -7.29 2.98 11.73
CA ASN A 226 -8.25 1.85 11.75
C ASN A 226 -9.71 2.33 11.58
N LEU A 227 -10.10 2.66 10.36
CA LEU A 227 -11.49 3.00 10.01
C LEU A 227 -12.40 1.76 10.02
N TRP A 228 -11.87 0.58 9.67
CA TRP A 228 -12.62 -0.68 9.65
C TRP A 228 -13.27 -1.03 10.99
N ALA A 229 -12.67 -0.62 12.11
CA ALA A 229 -13.27 -0.74 13.43
C ALA A 229 -14.69 -0.13 13.53
N TRP A 230 -15.01 0.89 12.71
CA TRP A 230 -16.29 1.60 12.67
C TRP A 230 -17.26 1.07 11.61
N ILE A 231 -16.74 0.62 10.46
CA ILE A 231 -17.55 0.27 9.27
C ILE A 231 -17.56 -1.24 8.92
N ASN A 232 -17.02 -2.10 9.77
CA ASN A 232 -17.15 -3.56 9.58
C ASN A 232 -18.63 -4.00 9.67
N PRO A 233 -19.11 -4.90 8.79
CA PRO A 233 -20.53 -5.28 8.71
C PRO A 233 -20.96 -6.36 9.73
N TRP A 234 -20.20 -6.61 10.80
CA TRP A 234 -20.54 -7.61 11.84
C TRP A 234 -20.80 -7.03 13.22
N TYR A 235 -20.18 -5.92 13.61
CA TYR A 235 -20.34 -5.38 14.97
C TYR A 235 -21.79 -5.02 15.29
N GLY A 236 -22.48 -4.35 14.37
CA GLY A 236 -23.89 -3.98 14.50
C GLY A 236 -24.81 -5.20 14.67
N PRO A 237 -24.83 -6.13 13.69
CA PRO A 237 -25.58 -7.38 13.79
C PRO A 237 -25.27 -8.19 15.07
N TRP A 238 -24.00 -8.27 15.48
CA TRP A 238 -23.61 -8.95 16.73
C TRP A 238 -24.14 -8.24 17.98
N ARG A 239 -24.14 -6.89 18.01
CA ARG A 239 -24.71 -6.10 19.11
C ARG A 239 -26.22 -6.27 19.23
N VAL A 240 -26.93 -6.44 18.11
CA VAL A 240 -28.37 -6.77 18.11
C VAL A 240 -28.57 -8.21 18.60
N ALA A 241 -27.85 -9.18 18.05
CA ALA A 241 -27.95 -10.59 18.45
C ALA A 241 -27.64 -10.80 19.95
N THR A 242 -26.63 -10.13 20.51
CA THR A 242 -26.28 -10.20 21.94
C THR A 242 -27.19 -9.40 22.87
N ALA A 243 -28.04 -8.51 22.33
CA ALA A 243 -29.11 -7.86 23.09
C ALA A 243 -30.32 -8.81 23.26
N ILE A 244 -30.62 -9.60 22.23
CA ILE A 244 -31.69 -10.62 22.24
C ILE A 244 -31.25 -11.89 22.99
N PHE A 245 -30.00 -12.32 22.79
CA PHE A 245 -29.43 -13.54 23.36
C PHE A 245 -28.15 -13.23 24.19
N PRO A 246 -28.28 -12.83 25.48
CA PRO A 246 -27.13 -12.46 26.31
C PRO A 246 -26.05 -13.54 26.44
N ALA A 247 -26.42 -14.83 26.37
CA ALA A 247 -25.51 -15.99 26.44
C ALA A 247 -24.48 -16.09 25.28
N LEU A 248 -24.57 -15.21 24.28
CA LEU A 248 -23.59 -15.08 23.20
C LEU A 248 -22.44 -14.12 23.54
N ARG A 249 -22.47 -13.42 24.67
CA ARG A 249 -21.49 -12.38 25.03
C ARG A 249 -20.12 -12.92 25.43
N ASP A 250 -20.09 -13.98 26.25
CA ASP A 250 -18.86 -14.44 26.93
C ASP A 250 -18.10 -15.56 26.18
N ARG A 251 -18.22 -15.57 24.86
CA ARG A 251 -17.51 -16.50 23.97
C ARG A 251 -16.07 -16.04 23.73
N ARG A 252 -15.14 -16.98 23.59
CA ARG A 252 -13.71 -16.73 23.34
C ARG A 252 -13.14 -17.70 22.32
N LEU A 253 -12.20 -17.24 21.51
CA LEU A 253 -11.47 -18.07 20.57
C LEU A 253 -10.28 -18.74 21.28
N PRO A 254 -10.08 -20.07 21.17
CA PRO A 254 -8.93 -20.75 21.79
C PRO A 254 -7.59 -20.09 21.44
N GLN A 255 -6.64 -20.10 22.38
CA GLN A 255 -5.36 -19.41 22.17
C GLN A 255 -4.52 -20.05 21.04
N TRP A 256 -4.58 -21.38 20.91
CA TRP A 256 -3.86 -22.14 19.89
C TRP A 256 -4.25 -21.78 18.46
N ALA A 257 -5.47 -21.26 18.23
CA ALA A 257 -5.94 -20.86 16.90
C ALA A 257 -5.08 -19.72 16.30
N GLY A 258 -4.41 -18.92 17.14
CA GLY A 258 -3.49 -17.87 16.69
C GLY A 258 -4.15 -16.93 15.68
N TYR A 259 -3.56 -16.83 14.48
CA TYR A 259 -4.12 -16.18 13.30
C TYR A 259 -4.42 -17.18 12.16
N TRP A 260 -4.45 -18.49 12.43
CA TRP A 260 -4.63 -19.51 11.40
C TRP A 260 -5.96 -19.37 10.62
N PRO A 261 -7.12 -19.07 11.25
CA PRO A 261 -8.36 -18.87 10.48
C PRO A 261 -8.26 -17.65 9.55
N ALA A 262 -7.62 -16.56 9.98
CA ALA A 262 -7.40 -15.38 9.15
C ALA A 262 -6.47 -15.69 7.98
N LEU A 263 -5.42 -16.50 8.18
CA LEU A 263 -4.52 -16.94 7.11
C LEU A 263 -5.23 -17.81 6.07
N ILE A 264 -6.07 -18.75 6.51
CA ILE A 264 -6.84 -19.61 5.60
C ILE A 264 -7.87 -18.79 4.82
N LEU A 265 -8.60 -17.89 5.48
CA LEU A 265 -9.55 -16.99 4.81
C LEU A 265 -8.85 -16.02 3.84
N PHE A 266 -7.67 -15.50 4.19
CA PHE A 266 -6.89 -14.67 3.28
C PHE A 266 -6.39 -15.47 2.06
N PHE A 267 -5.95 -16.72 2.25
CA PHE A 267 -5.57 -17.58 1.14
C PHE A 267 -6.76 -17.85 0.20
N ALA A 268 -7.94 -18.13 0.75
CA ALA A 268 -9.17 -18.32 -0.04
C ALA A 268 -9.59 -17.04 -0.79
N PHE A 269 -9.46 -15.87 -0.15
CA PHE A 269 -9.70 -14.57 -0.78
C PHE A 269 -8.71 -14.30 -1.94
N ALA A 270 -7.41 -14.46 -1.70
CA ALA A 270 -6.38 -14.28 -2.72
C ALA A 270 -6.51 -15.31 -3.87
N TRP A 271 -6.92 -16.54 -3.58
CA TRP A 271 -7.22 -17.53 -4.61
C TRP A 271 -8.43 -17.11 -5.45
N PHE A 272 -9.50 -16.64 -4.82
CA PHE A 272 -10.67 -16.15 -5.54
C PHE A 272 -10.32 -14.96 -6.44
N GLU A 273 -9.68 -13.91 -5.91
CA GLU A 273 -9.23 -12.73 -6.66
C GLU A 273 -8.33 -13.11 -7.86
N LEU A 274 -7.29 -13.92 -7.61
CA LEU A 274 -6.20 -14.12 -8.58
C LEU A 274 -6.38 -15.32 -9.51
N ILE A 275 -7.23 -16.29 -9.15
CA ILE A 275 -7.28 -17.61 -9.80
C ILE A 275 -8.69 -18.05 -10.24
N ASP A 276 -9.78 -17.58 -9.60
CA ASP A 276 -11.13 -17.89 -10.10
C ASP A 276 -11.29 -17.42 -11.57
N PRO A 277 -12.02 -18.15 -12.44
CA PRO A 277 -12.21 -17.73 -13.83
C PRO A 277 -12.86 -16.37 -14.02
N ALA A 278 -13.72 -15.92 -13.10
CA ALA A 278 -14.51 -14.70 -13.22
C ALA A 278 -14.79 -14.04 -11.84
N PRO A 279 -13.77 -13.57 -11.10
CA PRO A 279 -13.93 -12.97 -9.77
C PRO A 279 -14.76 -11.68 -9.77
N ASP A 280 -14.88 -11.04 -10.94
CA ASP A 280 -15.65 -9.83 -11.17
C ASP A 280 -17.11 -10.11 -11.56
N ASP A 281 -17.51 -11.36 -11.84
CA ASP A 281 -18.94 -11.68 -12.12
C ASP A 281 -19.79 -11.32 -10.88
N PRO A 282 -20.80 -10.42 -11.03
CA PRO A 282 -21.51 -9.90 -9.87
C PRO A 282 -22.23 -10.95 -9.03
N ALA A 283 -22.77 -12.01 -9.63
CA ALA A 283 -23.53 -13.03 -8.90
C ALA A 283 -22.63 -14.07 -8.24
N ARG A 284 -21.51 -14.45 -8.89
CA ARG A 284 -20.46 -15.27 -8.28
C ARG A 284 -19.86 -14.56 -7.08
N LEU A 285 -19.54 -13.27 -7.23
CA LEU A 285 -19.03 -12.44 -6.15
C LEU A 285 -20.06 -12.27 -5.03
N ALA A 286 -21.35 -12.10 -5.34
CA ALA A 286 -22.43 -12.05 -4.34
C ALA A 286 -22.52 -13.35 -3.52
N TRP A 287 -22.41 -14.52 -4.16
CA TRP A 287 -22.31 -15.79 -3.44
C TRP A 287 -21.06 -15.86 -2.56
N ALA A 288 -19.88 -15.56 -3.11
CA ALA A 288 -18.61 -15.63 -2.38
C ALA A 288 -18.61 -14.70 -1.16
N ALA A 289 -18.98 -13.42 -1.34
CA ALA A 289 -19.04 -12.42 -0.29
C ALA A 289 -20.14 -12.72 0.75
N GLY A 290 -21.32 -13.18 0.31
CA GLY A 290 -22.43 -13.56 1.19
C GLY A 290 -22.10 -14.76 2.08
N ILE A 291 -21.52 -15.82 1.51
CA ILE A 291 -21.05 -17.01 2.25
C ILE A 291 -19.94 -16.63 3.23
N TYR A 292 -18.96 -15.83 2.79
CA TYR A 292 -17.89 -15.33 3.64
C TYR A 292 -18.41 -14.49 4.83
N TRP A 293 -19.37 -13.58 4.58
CA TRP A 293 -19.99 -12.79 5.65
C TRP A 293 -20.73 -13.69 6.64
N LEU A 294 -21.51 -14.66 6.15
CA LEU A 294 -22.30 -15.59 6.97
C LEU A 294 -21.39 -16.47 7.83
N MET A 295 -20.38 -17.12 7.23
CA MET A 295 -19.39 -17.92 7.96
C MET A 295 -18.68 -17.11 9.04
N SER A 296 -18.27 -15.88 8.70
CA SER A 296 -17.63 -14.96 9.66
C SER A 296 -18.59 -14.55 10.78
N PHE A 297 -19.87 -14.34 10.48
CA PHE A 297 -20.88 -14.01 11.49
C PHE A 297 -21.19 -15.18 12.42
N LEU A 298 -21.29 -16.40 11.90
CA LEU A 298 -21.42 -17.62 12.70
C LEU A 298 -20.21 -17.83 13.61
N ALA A 299 -18.99 -17.55 13.12
CA ALA A 299 -17.78 -17.58 13.93
C ALA A 299 -17.75 -16.47 15.01
N VAL A 300 -18.30 -15.28 14.72
CA VAL A 300 -18.52 -14.21 15.72
C VAL A 300 -19.49 -14.65 16.83
N ILE A 301 -20.55 -15.39 16.47
CA ILE A 301 -21.51 -15.97 17.44
C ILE A 301 -20.85 -17.06 18.28
N ALA A 302 -20.04 -17.93 17.67
CA ALA A 302 -19.41 -19.07 18.34
C ALA A 302 -18.22 -18.68 19.25
N PHE A 303 -17.38 -17.74 18.81
CA PHE A 303 -16.10 -17.40 19.44
C PHE A 303 -16.01 -15.97 19.99
N GLY A 304 -17.04 -15.16 19.82
CA GLY A 304 -17.12 -13.78 20.31
C GLY A 304 -16.48 -12.77 19.35
N TYR A 305 -17.15 -11.62 19.16
CA TYR A 305 -16.72 -10.58 18.22
C TYR A 305 -15.30 -10.06 18.45
N GLU A 306 -14.94 -9.71 19.68
CA GLU A 306 -13.63 -9.10 20.01
C GLU A 306 -12.45 -10.05 19.77
N ASP A 307 -12.68 -11.36 19.86
CA ASP A 307 -11.66 -12.38 19.64
C ASP A 307 -11.59 -12.78 18.16
N TRP A 308 -12.74 -13.01 17.52
CA TRP A 308 -12.80 -13.33 16.09
C TRP A 308 -12.29 -12.19 15.22
N SER A 309 -12.77 -10.95 15.40
CA SER A 309 -12.24 -9.80 14.65
C SER A 309 -10.76 -9.55 14.92
N ARG A 310 -10.23 -9.92 16.10
CA ARG A 310 -8.81 -9.72 16.43
C ARG A 310 -7.86 -10.70 15.75
N ARG A 311 -8.33 -11.91 15.48
CA ARG A 311 -7.47 -13.07 15.20
C ARG A 311 -7.96 -13.97 14.05
N GLY A 312 -9.27 -14.13 13.88
CA GLY A 312 -9.86 -15.06 12.92
C GLY A 312 -10.34 -14.42 11.61
N GLU A 313 -10.87 -13.20 11.66
CA GLU A 313 -11.40 -12.49 10.48
C GLU A 313 -10.26 -11.77 9.72
N PHE A 314 -10.04 -12.14 8.45
CA PHE A 314 -8.88 -11.71 7.67
C PHE A 314 -8.82 -10.20 7.36
N LEU A 315 -9.92 -9.56 6.97
CA LEU A 315 -9.97 -8.12 6.69
C LEU A 315 -9.70 -7.34 7.97
N SER A 316 -10.32 -7.74 9.09
CA SER A 316 -10.04 -7.14 10.40
C SER A 316 -8.59 -7.30 10.82
N VAL A 317 -7.95 -8.43 10.53
CA VAL A 317 -6.52 -8.66 10.82
C VAL A 317 -5.65 -7.80 9.91
N PHE A 318 -5.84 -7.87 8.59
CA PHE A 318 -5.11 -7.12 7.56
C PHE A 318 -5.19 -5.61 7.81
N PHE A 319 -6.39 -5.05 7.90
CA PHE A 319 -6.60 -3.62 8.15
C PHE A 319 -6.06 -3.17 9.51
N ARG A 320 -6.07 -4.03 10.55
CA ARG A 320 -5.42 -3.73 11.83
C ARG A 320 -3.89 -3.75 11.76
N MET A 321 -3.30 -4.52 10.85
CA MET A 321 -1.87 -4.49 10.56
C MET A 321 -1.50 -3.25 9.75
N VAL A 322 -2.21 -2.96 8.65
CA VAL A 322 -2.00 -1.78 7.80
C VAL A 322 -2.19 -0.47 8.58
N SER A 323 -3.22 -0.35 9.41
CA SER A 323 -3.49 0.85 10.23
C SER A 323 -2.46 1.14 11.34
N ARG A 324 -1.44 0.29 11.52
CA ARG A 324 -0.23 0.62 12.28
C ARG A 324 0.65 1.65 11.57
N PHE A 325 0.49 1.82 10.26
CA PHE A 325 1.14 2.90 9.53
C PHE A 325 0.43 4.25 9.70
N GLY A 326 -0.91 4.25 9.75
CA GLY A 326 -1.70 5.49 9.73
C GLY A 326 -1.45 6.48 10.86
N MET A 327 -1.68 7.76 10.60
CA MET A 327 -1.36 8.88 11.48
C MET A 327 -2.29 9.01 12.70
N VAL A 328 -3.54 8.55 12.64
CA VAL A 328 -4.50 8.66 13.75
C VAL A 328 -4.45 7.42 14.63
N GLU A 329 -4.22 7.62 15.93
CA GLU A 329 -4.22 6.60 16.98
C GLU A 329 -5.35 6.87 17.99
N ALA A 330 -6.20 5.87 18.24
CA ALA A 330 -7.19 5.92 19.32
C ALA A 330 -6.52 5.50 20.65
N ALA A 331 -6.24 6.47 21.51
CA ALA A 331 -5.69 6.26 22.83
C ALA A 331 -6.76 5.71 23.79
N ARG A 332 -6.52 4.50 24.30
CA ARG A 332 -7.22 3.97 25.48
C ARG A 332 -6.47 4.45 26.74
N PRO A 333 -7.14 4.78 27.87
CA PRO A 333 -8.54 4.44 28.18
C PRO A 333 -9.59 5.47 27.72
N GLU A 334 -9.24 6.75 27.62
CA GLU A 334 -10.21 7.88 27.49
C GLU A 334 -10.89 8.02 26.10
N ASN A 335 -10.66 7.07 25.18
CA ASN A 335 -11.17 7.09 23.81
C ASN A 335 -10.84 8.39 23.03
N ARG A 336 -9.73 9.04 23.38
CA ARG A 336 -9.19 10.22 22.69
C ARG A 336 -8.46 9.78 21.43
N THR A 337 -8.72 10.45 20.31
CA THR A 337 -7.85 10.34 19.14
C THR A 337 -6.58 11.18 19.36
N SER A 338 -5.51 10.79 18.69
CA SER A 338 -4.24 11.51 18.67
C SER A 338 -3.55 11.32 17.33
N LEU A 339 -2.77 12.31 16.88
CA LEU A 339 -1.91 12.18 15.72
C LEU A 339 -0.52 11.70 16.14
N CYS A 340 0.02 10.76 15.39
CA CYS A 340 1.39 10.28 15.44
C CYS A 340 2.03 10.39 14.05
N LEU A 341 3.37 10.32 13.99
CA LEU A 341 4.05 10.19 12.71
C LEU A 341 3.68 8.85 12.02
N PRO A 342 3.69 8.79 10.69
CA PRO A 342 3.46 7.54 9.96
C PRO A 342 4.40 6.42 10.44
N GLY A 343 3.85 5.23 10.69
CA GLY A 343 4.61 4.08 11.18
C GLY A 343 5.05 4.15 12.65
N ALA A 344 4.79 5.25 13.38
CA ALA A 344 5.19 5.40 14.78
C ALA A 344 4.66 4.28 15.70
N LYS A 345 3.49 3.70 15.39
CA LYS A 345 2.89 2.59 16.15
C LYS A 345 3.67 1.27 16.00
N LEU A 346 4.41 1.08 14.91
CA LEU A 346 5.21 -0.13 14.66
C LEU A 346 6.43 -0.21 15.60
N TRP A 347 6.96 0.92 16.05
CA TRP A 347 8.04 0.98 17.05
C TRP A 347 7.65 0.33 18.39
N ALA A 348 6.35 0.30 18.71
CA ALA A 348 5.79 -0.36 19.89
C ALA A 348 5.12 -1.72 19.57
N ALA A 349 5.32 -2.28 18.37
CA ALA A 349 4.75 -3.57 18.01
C ALA A 349 5.31 -4.71 18.88
N ASN A 350 4.48 -5.71 19.16
CA ASN A 350 4.90 -6.95 19.81
C ASN A 350 5.24 -8.01 18.75
N PRO A 351 6.13 -8.97 19.05
CA PRO A 351 6.37 -10.11 18.17
C PRO A 351 5.06 -10.84 17.87
N LEU A 352 4.80 -11.11 16.59
CA LEU A 352 3.68 -11.93 16.14
C LEU A 352 3.98 -13.43 16.38
N PRO A 353 2.97 -14.25 16.66
CA PRO A 353 3.10 -15.71 16.56
C PRO A 353 3.29 -16.12 15.10
N ALA A 354 3.77 -17.35 14.86
CA ALA A 354 4.07 -17.85 13.51
C ALA A 354 2.93 -17.65 12.50
N SER A 355 1.67 -17.92 12.89
CA SER A 355 0.50 -17.70 12.04
C SER A 355 0.28 -16.24 11.63
N GLY A 356 0.59 -15.27 12.51
CA GLY A 356 0.49 -13.84 12.18
C GLY A 356 1.65 -13.36 11.32
N MET A 357 2.84 -13.95 11.47
CA MET A 357 3.99 -13.73 10.59
C MET A 357 3.71 -14.27 9.18
N PHE A 358 3.23 -15.52 9.07
CA PHE A 358 2.86 -16.11 7.79
C PHE A 358 1.69 -15.40 7.12
N PHE A 359 0.74 -14.82 7.88
CA PHE A 359 -0.31 -13.96 7.33
C PHE A 359 0.26 -12.74 6.58
N LEU A 360 1.24 -12.04 7.17
CA LEU A 360 1.89 -10.90 6.53
C LEU A 360 2.73 -11.30 5.31
N LEU A 361 3.44 -12.44 5.40
CA LEU A 361 4.21 -12.98 4.28
C LEU A 361 3.28 -13.40 3.14
N LEU A 362 2.15 -14.03 3.43
CA LEU A 362 1.14 -14.39 2.46
C LEU A 362 0.56 -13.16 1.76
N SER A 363 0.20 -12.12 2.54
CA SER A 363 -0.32 -10.85 2.02
C SER A 363 0.66 -10.10 1.12
N LEU A 364 1.96 -10.14 1.41
CA LEU A 364 2.96 -9.59 0.49
C LEU A 364 3.13 -10.49 -0.76
N SER A 365 3.16 -11.81 -0.57
CA SER A 365 3.36 -12.76 -1.65
C SER A 365 2.22 -12.80 -2.65
N SER A 366 0.96 -12.58 -2.23
CA SER A 366 -0.20 -12.60 -3.15
C SER A 366 -0.18 -11.43 -4.12
N VAL A 367 0.09 -10.20 -3.65
CA VAL A 367 0.21 -9.01 -4.52
C VAL A 367 1.41 -9.13 -5.48
N SER A 368 2.50 -9.73 -5.02
CA SER A 368 3.66 -9.99 -5.91
C SER A 368 3.44 -11.14 -6.88
N PHE A 369 2.67 -12.17 -6.49
CA PHE A 369 2.24 -13.20 -7.41
C PHE A 369 1.26 -12.66 -8.45
N ASP A 370 0.32 -11.78 -8.06
CA ASP A 370 -0.59 -11.11 -8.99
C ASP A 370 0.19 -10.38 -10.09
N GLY A 371 1.09 -9.47 -9.69
CA GLY A 371 1.98 -8.76 -10.60
C GLY A 371 2.82 -9.70 -11.48
N LEU A 372 3.40 -10.76 -10.91
CA LEU A 372 4.20 -11.75 -11.65
C LEU A 372 3.37 -12.55 -12.67
N SER A 373 2.16 -12.98 -12.29
CA SER A 373 1.32 -13.90 -13.05
C SER A 373 0.86 -13.34 -14.40
N LYS A 374 0.75 -12.01 -14.47
CA LYS A 374 0.37 -11.24 -15.66
C LYS A 374 1.56 -11.00 -16.61
N THR A 375 2.81 -11.25 -16.19
CA THR A 375 4.01 -10.92 -16.98
C THR A 375 4.22 -11.88 -18.17
N PHE A 376 4.77 -11.36 -19.26
CA PHE A 376 5.21 -12.16 -20.41
C PHE A 376 6.23 -13.25 -19.99
N PHE A 377 7.05 -12.97 -18.97
CA PHE A 377 7.99 -13.93 -18.38
C PHE A 377 7.28 -15.13 -17.75
N TRP A 378 6.27 -14.90 -16.89
CA TRP A 378 5.52 -15.99 -16.26
C TRP A 378 4.73 -16.82 -17.27
N LEU A 379 4.06 -16.16 -18.22
CA LEU A 379 3.29 -16.84 -19.25
C LEU A 379 4.21 -17.68 -20.17
N GLY A 380 5.33 -17.11 -20.60
CA GLY A 380 6.34 -17.81 -21.40
C GLY A 380 6.98 -19.01 -20.70
N LEU A 381 7.28 -18.90 -19.40
CA LEU A 381 7.75 -20.05 -18.58
C LEU A 381 6.75 -21.22 -18.54
N ASN A 382 5.46 -20.94 -18.73
CA ASN A 382 4.39 -21.92 -18.72
C ASN A 382 3.90 -22.30 -20.14
N GLY A 383 4.65 -21.92 -21.18
CA GLY A 383 4.32 -22.24 -22.58
C GLY A 383 3.12 -21.50 -23.16
N ILE A 384 2.69 -20.41 -22.51
CA ILE A 384 1.52 -19.61 -22.91
C ILE A 384 1.99 -18.43 -23.74
N ASN A 385 1.42 -18.25 -24.95
CA ASN A 385 1.62 -17.05 -25.75
C ASN A 385 0.98 -15.84 -25.04
N PRO A 386 1.73 -14.81 -24.61
CA PRO A 386 1.16 -13.66 -23.91
C PRO A 386 0.22 -12.81 -24.79
N LEU A 387 0.35 -12.90 -26.12
CA LEU A 387 -0.49 -12.19 -27.09
C LEU A 387 -1.79 -12.93 -27.42
N GLU A 388 -1.88 -14.22 -27.07
CA GLU A 388 -3.02 -15.10 -27.33
C GLU A 388 -3.42 -15.81 -26.03
N PHE A 389 -3.74 -15.03 -25.00
CA PHE A 389 -4.00 -15.55 -23.66
C PHE A 389 -5.23 -16.50 -23.67
N PRO A 390 -5.07 -17.79 -23.27
CA PRO A 390 -6.11 -18.83 -23.42
C PRO A 390 -7.26 -18.73 -22.41
N GLY A 391 -7.36 -17.63 -21.67
CA GLY A 391 -8.34 -17.41 -20.61
C GLY A 391 -7.90 -17.92 -19.23
N ARG A 392 -8.51 -17.36 -18.18
CA ARG A 392 -8.15 -17.64 -16.77
C ARG A 392 -8.31 -19.11 -16.39
N SER A 393 -9.31 -19.80 -16.94
CA SER A 393 -9.58 -21.22 -16.73
C SER A 393 -8.42 -22.14 -17.15
N ALA A 394 -7.72 -21.81 -18.24
CA ALA A 394 -6.58 -22.60 -18.72
C ALA A 394 -5.35 -22.52 -17.79
N VAL A 395 -5.22 -21.45 -17.01
CA VAL A 395 -4.05 -21.19 -16.15
C VAL A 395 -4.31 -21.44 -14.65
N MET A 396 -5.50 -21.90 -14.26
CA MET A 396 -5.89 -22.03 -12.85
C MET A 396 -4.93 -22.90 -12.02
N THR A 397 -4.58 -24.08 -12.53
CA THR A 397 -3.67 -25.02 -11.84
C THR A 397 -2.28 -24.42 -11.70
N THR A 398 -1.73 -23.89 -12.80
CA THR A 398 -0.45 -23.19 -12.86
C THR A 398 -0.39 -22.03 -11.87
N ASN A 399 -1.42 -21.19 -11.82
CA ASN A 399 -1.45 -20.03 -10.95
C ASN A 399 -1.73 -20.40 -9.48
N THR A 400 -2.47 -21.50 -9.21
CA THR A 400 -2.59 -22.06 -7.85
C THR A 400 -1.24 -22.52 -7.32
N ILE A 401 -0.49 -23.26 -8.13
CA ILE A 401 0.87 -23.71 -7.79
C ILE A 401 1.78 -22.49 -7.62
N GLY A 402 1.72 -21.51 -8.53
CA GLY A 402 2.47 -20.26 -8.47
C GLY A 402 2.25 -19.47 -7.19
N LEU A 403 1.01 -19.25 -6.78
CA LEU A 403 0.66 -18.56 -5.54
C LEU A 403 1.27 -19.25 -4.31
N VAL A 404 1.16 -20.59 -4.22
CA VAL A 404 1.73 -21.38 -3.13
C VAL A 404 3.26 -21.35 -3.15
N LEU A 405 3.89 -21.48 -4.32
CA LEU A 405 5.35 -21.46 -4.46
C LEU A 405 5.95 -20.09 -4.14
N ILE A 406 5.34 -18.98 -4.57
CA ILE A 406 5.81 -17.63 -4.26
C ILE A 406 5.63 -17.32 -2.76
N PHE A 407 4.53 -17.76 -2.14
CA PHE A 407 4.36 -17.69 -0.68
C PHE A 407 5.43 -18.49 0.08
N ALA A 408 5.71 -19.73 -0.33
CA ALA A 408 6.72 -20.58 0.27
C ALA A 408 8.13 -20.01 0.08
N ALA A 409 8.48 -19.54 -1.12
CA ALA A 409 9.77 -18.95 -1.44
C ALA A 409 10.03 -17.67 -0.65
N LEU A 410 9.08 -16.73 -0.63
CA LEU A 410 9.21 -15.50 0.15
C LEU A 410 9.36 -15.81 1.64
N SER A 411 8.58 -16.76 2.16
CA SER A 411 8.66 -17.18 3.56
C SER A 411 10.01 -17.82 3.89
N ALA A 412 10.54 -18.69 3.02
CA ALA A 412 11.83 -19.33 3.20
C ALA A 412 12.99 -18.33 3.17
N VAL A 413 13.01 -17.42 2.18
CA VAL A 413 14.05 -16.40 2.06
C VAL A 413 13.99 -15.39 3.21
N TYR A 414 12.78 -15.01 3.67
CA TYR A 414 12.60 -14.17 4.86
C TYR A 414 13.16 -14.84 6.12
N LEU A 415 12.79 -16.10 6.37
CA LEU A 415 13.26 -16.85 7.55
C LEU A 415 14.78 -17.09 7.50
N LEU A 416 15.33 -17.36 6.31
CA LEU A 416 16.77 -17.47 6.09
C LEU A 416 17.50 -16.15 6.38
N ALA A 417 16.96 -15.01 5.91
CA ALA A 417 17.54 -13.69 6.18
C ALA A 417 17.58 -13.38 7.68
N VAL A 418 16.49 -13.66 8.42
CA VAL A 418 16.47 -13.52 9.89
C VAL A 418 17.46 -14.49 10.55
N LEU A 419 17.55 -15.74 10.10
CA LEU A 419 18.45 -16.74 10.67
C LEU A 419 19.93 -16.36 10.49
N LEU A 420 20.30 -15.92 9.29
CA LEU A 420 21.64 -15.41 8.99
C LEU A 420 21.95 -14.16 9.81
N GLY A 421 20.99 -13.24 9.94
CA GLY A 421 21.10 -12.05 10.77
C GLY A 421 21.40 -12.37 12.24
N GLU A 422 20.57 -13.20 12.86
CA GLU A 422 20.74 -13.60 14.27
C GLU A 422 22.08 -14.34 14.50
N ARG A 423 22.55 -15.13 13.51
CA ARG A 423 23.89 -15.76 13.54
C ARG A 423 25.01 -14.73 13.46
N LEU A 424 24.95 -13.76 12.54
CA LEU A 424 25.94 -12.69 12.39
C LEU A 424 26.01 -11.78 13.63
N ALA A 425 24.89 -11.57 14.33
CA ALA A 425 24.83 -10.79 15.56
C ALA A 425 25.32 -11.54 16.81
N GLY A 426 25.54 -12.86 16.72
CA GLY A 426 25.83 -13.72 17.88
C GLY A 426 24.65 -13.83 18.86
N SER A 427 23.41 -13.75 18.34
CA SER A 427 22.18 -13.73 19.14
C SER A 427 21.97 -15.04 19.91
N ARG A 428 21.43 -14.92 21.12
CA ARG A 428 20.87 -16.04 21.92
C ARG A 428 19.36 -15.92 22.10
N LEU A 429 18.70 -15.04 21.35
CA LEU A 429 17.25 -14.87 21.43
C LEU A 429 16.53 -16.05 20.73
N PRO A 430 15.32 -16.42 21.18
CA PRO A 430 14.51 -17.40 20.46
C PRO A 430 14.20 -16.90 19.04
N PHE A 431 14.56 -17.69 18.02
CA PHE A 431 14.40 -17.33 16.60
C PHE A 431 12.97 -16.84 16.26
N ALA A 432 11.95 -17.50 16.80
CA ALA A 432 10.55 -17.11 16.60
C ALA A 432 10.21 -15.69 17.13
N ARG A 433 10.93 -15.19 18.15
CA ARG A 433 10.78 -13.83 18.67
C ARG A 433 11.38 -12.80 17.71
N SER A 434 12.55 -13.09 17.14
CA SER A 434 13.22 -12.21 16.18
C SER A 434 12.44 -12.16 14.86
N ALA A 435 12.04 -13.32 14.30
CA ALA A 435 11.20 -13.39 13.10
C ALA A 435 9.81 -12.75 13.33
N GLY A 436 9.12 -13.12 14.42
CA GLY A 436 7.82 -12.54 14.77
C GLY A 436 7.84 -11.03 14.98
N LEU A 437 8.97 -10.44 15.37
CA LEU A 437 9.10 -8.98 15.48
C LEU A 437 9.50 -8.34 14.15
N LEU A 438 10.52 -8.85 13.46
CA LEU A 438 11.08 -8.23 12.26
C LEU A 438 10.10 -8.24 11.08
N VAL A 439 9.15 -9.18 11.03
CA VAL A 439 8.12 -9.24 9.97
C VAL A 439 7.26 -7.98 9.88
N TRP A 440 7.15 -7.20 10.97
CA TRP A 440 6.47 -5.89 10.95
C TRP A 440 7.11 -4.86 9.99
N SER A 441 8.39 -5.04 9.64
CA SER A 441 9.06 -4.22 8.63
C SER A 441 8.60 -4.49 7.19
N ILE A 442 7.83 -5.57 6.95
CA ILE A 442 7.26 -5.89 5.64
C ILE A 442 5.99 -5.07 5.36
N VAL A 443 5.26 -4.61 6.39
CA VAL A 443 3.98 -3.89 6.21
C VAL A 443 4.09 -2.63 5.32
N PRO A 444 5.12 -1.77 5.46
CA PRO A 444 5.34 -0.66 4.53
C PRO A 444 5.58 -1.08 3.08
N ILE A 445 6.28 -2.21 2.87
CA ILE A 445 6.53 -2.78 1.54
C ILE A 445 5.19 -3.20 0.93
N ALA A 446 4.41 -4.03 1.65
CA ALA A 446 3.11 -4.49 1.18
C ALA A 446 2.15 -3.33 0.83
N LEU A 447 2.09 -2.29 1.66
CA LEU A 447 1.26 -1.10 1.38
C LEU A 447 1.75 -0.31 0.16
N ALA A 448 3.06 -0.12 0.00
CA ALA A 448 3.63 0.57 -1.15
C ALA A 448 3.42 -0.20 -2.46
N TYR A 449 3.59 -1.53 -2.45
CA TYR A 449 3.27 -2.38 -3.59
C TYR A 449 1.80 -2.36 -3.94
N HIS A 450 0.93 -2.44 -2.94
CA HIS A 450 -0.51 -2.41 -3.15
C HIS A 450 -0.94 -1.05 -3.76
N PHE A 451 -0.40 0.07 -3.27
CA PHE A 451 -0.56 1.36 -3.95
C PHE A 451 -0.09 1.30 -5.41
N SER A 452 1.16 0.89 -5.64
CA SER A 452 1.75 0.97 -6.98
C SER A 452 1.11 0.01 -7.98
N HIS A 453 0.65 -1.17 -7.56
CA HIS A 453 0.00 -2.14 -8.42
C HIS A 453 -1.41 -1.67 -8.84
N TYR A 454 -2.22 -1.22 -7.88
CA TYR A 454 -3.64 -0.93 -8.13
C TYR A 454 -3.94 0.54 -8.46
N LEU A 455 -2.97 1.47 -8.46
CA LEU A 455 -3.21 2.90 -8.71
C LEU A 455 -3.98 3.17 -10.02
N THR A 456 -3.54 2.58 -11.13
CA THR A 456 -4.18 2.74 -12.45
C THR A 456 -5.62 2.24 -12.43
N ALA A 457 -5.85 1.05 -11.89
CA ALA A 457 -7.19 0.47 -11.76
C ALA A 457 -8.08 1.32 -10.84
N PHE A 458 -7.55 1.85 -9.74
CA PHE A 458 -8.29 2.70 -8.81
C PHE A 458 -8.75 4.02 -9.45
N LEU A 459 -7.91 4.66 -10.26
CA LEU A 459 -8.25 5.92 -10.95
C LEU A 459 -9.34 5.74 -12.02
N VAL A 460 -9.41 4.57 -12.68
CA VAL A 460 -10.43 4.28 -13.70
C VAL A 460 -11.68 3.68 -13.05
N ASN A 461 -11.55 2.58 -12.31
CA ASN A 461 -12.67 1.86 -11.71
C ASN A 461 -13.31 2.65 -10.56
N GLY A 462 -12.61 3.60 -9.95
CA GLY A 462 -13.19 4.54 -8.99
C GLY A 462 -14.25 5.44 -9.62
N GLN A 463 -14.11 5.79 -10.91
CA GLN A 463 -15.12 6.53 -11.66
C GLN A 463 -16.34 5.64 -11.96
N TYR A 464 -16.11 4.42 -12.45
CA TYR A 464 -17.19 3.42 -12.61
C TYR A 464 -17.95 3.17 -11.31
N ALA A 465 -17.24 3.09 -10.17
CA ALA A 465 -17.87 2.89 -8.86
C ALA A 465 -18.82 4.05 -8.48
N LEU A 466 -18.46 5.29 -8.80
CA LEU A 466 -19.33 6.45 -8.58
C LEU A 466 -20.58 6.42 -9.47
N VAL A 467 -20.47 5.92 -10.71
CA VAL A 467 -21.62 5.73 -11.62
C VAL A 467 -22.54 4.61 -11.11
N ALA A 468 -21.99 3.40 -10.93
CA ALA A 468 -22.74 2.19 -10.60
C ALA A 468 -23.45 2.24 -9.23
N ILE A 469 -22.95 3.04 -8.28
CA ILE A 469 -23.59 3.23 -6.96
C ILE A 469 -24.86 4.10 -7.06
N SER A 470 -25.04 4.92 -8.11
CA SER A 470 -26.27 5.69 -8.32
C SER A 470 -27.40 4.90 -8.96
N ASP A 471 -27.10 3.87 -9.77
CA ASP A 471 -28.09 2.93 -10.32
C ASP A 471 -27.77 1.46 -9.95
N PRO A 472 -27.83 1.10 -8.65
CA PRO A 472 -27.30 -0.18 -8.16
C PRO A 472 -28.03 -1.41 -8.70
N PHE A 473 -29.26 -1.24 -9.20
CA PHE A 473 -30.08 -2.30 -9.79
C PHE A 473 -30.25 -2.16 -11.31
N SER A 474 -29.51 -1.25 -11.94
CA SER A 474 -29.60 -0.98 -13.39
C SER A 474 -31.04 -0.71 -13.86
N SER A 475 -31.78 0.04 -13.04
CA SER A 475 -33.22 0.30 -13.17
C SER A 475 -33.51 1.75 -13.62
N GLY A 476 -32.49 2.48 -14.06
CA GLY A 476 -32.60 3.89 -14.43
C GLY A 476 -32.68 4.83 -13.22
N TRP A 477 -32.19 4.40 -12.05
CA TRP A 477 -32.13 5.26 -10.87
C TRP A 477 -30.94 6.24 -10.96
N ASP A 478 -31.01 7.34 -10.22
CA ASP A 478 -29.87 8.24 -10.05
C ASP A 478 -29.81 8.76 -8.61
N VAL A 479 -29.50 7.86 -7.67
CA VAL A 479 -29.63 8.12 -6.23
C VAL A 479 -28.69 9.24 -5.74
N PHE A 480 -27.55 9.45 -6.39
CA PHE A 480 -26.56 10.48 -6.02
C PHE A 480 -26.29 11.53 -7.11
N GLY A 481 -27.00 11.52 -8.24
CA GLY A 481 -26.79 12.47 -9.34
C GLY A 481 -25.56 12.16 -10.21
N THR A 482 -25.10 10.91 -10.22
CA THR A 482 -23.84 10.47 -10.86
C THR A 482 -24.03 9.37 -11.91
N ALA A 483 -25.24 8.84 -12.10
CA ALA A 483 -25.50 7.76 -13.06
C ALA A 483 -25.17 8.16 -14.52
N GLY A 484 -25.24 9.45 -14.86
CA GLY A 484 -24.89 9.97 -16.19
C GLY A 484 -23.42 10.35 -16.39
N PHE A 485 -22.53 10.16 -15.40
CA PHE A 485 -21.13 10.59 -15.51
C PHE A 485 -20.36 9.75 -16.53
N GLN A 486 -19.60 10.43 -17.39
CA GLN A 486 -18.74 9.78 -18.39
C GLN A 486 -17.40 9.37 -17.76
N VAL A 487 -16.99 8.12 -17.94
CA VAL A 487 -15.73 7.62 -17.36
C VAL A 487 -14.55 8.01 -18.24
N GLY A 488 -13.69 8.87 -17.70
CA GLY A 488 -12.46 9.34 -18.34
C GLY A 488 -11.31 8.35 -18.18
N ALA A 489 -11.29 7.26 -18.96
CA ALA A 489 -10.13 6.36 -19.04
C ALA A 489 -8.84 7.10 -19.50
N GLY A 490 -8.99 8.26 -20.16
CA GLY A 490 -7.90 9.16 -20.52
C GLY A 490 -7.02 9.62 -19.34
N ILE A 491 -7.50 9.55 -18.09
CA ILE A 491 -6.71 9.91 -16.90
C ILE A 491 -5.45 9.04 -16.72
N VAL A 492 -5.42 7.83 -17.30
CA VAL A 492 -4.25 6.93 -17.28
C VAL A 492 -3.58 6.79 -18.65
N ALA A 493 -4.16 7.39 -19.71
CA ALA A 493 -3.64 7.31 -21.08
C ALA A 493 -2.79 8.55 -21.43
N GLY A 494 -1.92 8.40 -22.43
CA GLY A 494 -1.05 9.47 -22.92
C GLY A 494 0.27 9.61 -22.15
N TYR A 495 1.24 10.27 -22.80
CA TYR A 495 2.62 10.41 -22.33
C TYR A 495 2.74 11.02 -20.92
N GLN A 496 2.03 12.13 -20.65
CA GLN A 496 2.14 12.84 -19.37
C GLN A 496 1.57 12.02 -18.21
N SER A 497 0.39 11.40 -18.41
CA SER A 497 -0.27 10.54 -17.43
C SER A 497 0.59 9.32 -17.09
N ALA A 498 1.11 8.63 -18.10
CA ALA A 498 1.98 7.48 -17.92
C ALA A 498 3.31 7.84 -17.22
N TRP A 499 3.92 8.98 -17.56
CA TRP A 499 5.11 9.48 -16.86
C TRP A 499 4.82 9.81 -15.38
N ALA A 500 3.68 10.45 -15.09
CA ALA A 500 3.29 10.81 -13.73
C ALA A 500 2.97 9.57 -12.87
N LEU A 501 2.21 8.62 -13.43
CA LEU A 501 1.91 7.33 -12.80
C LEU A 501 3.19 6.56 -12.50
N TRP A 502 4.08 6.39 -13.49
CA TRP A 502 5.36 5.72 -13.33
C TRP A 502 6.17 6.29 -12.16
N ASN A 503 6.32 7.62 -12.11
CA ASN A 503 7.09 8.27 -11.05
C ASN A 503 6.41 8.15 -9.68
N ALA A 504 5.08 8.25 -9.61
CA ALA A 504 4.33 8.04 -8.36
C ALA A 504 4.48 6.60 -7.85
N GLN A 505 4.34 5.60 -8.73
CA GLN A 505 4.46 4.18 -8.42
C GLN A 505 5.90 3.81 -8.00
N ALA A 506 6.91 4.31 -8.71
CA ALA A 506 8.32 4.10 -8.38
C ALA A 506 8.72 4.80 -7.06
N ALA A 507 8.29 6.05 -6.84
CA ALA A 507 8.54 6.78 -5.60
C ALA A 507 7.87 6.11 -4.40
N ALA A 508 6.65 5.58 -4.56
CA ALA A 508 5.97 4.81 -3.53
C ALA A 508 6.72 3.52 -3.19
N ILE A 509 7.16 2.73 -4.18
CA ILE A 509 7.97 1.52 -3.97
C ILE A 509 9.26 1.84 -3.22
N ILE A 510 10.04 2.84 -3.67
CA ILE A 510 11.32 3.20 -3.04
C ILE A 510 11.09 3.74 -1.62
N GLY A 511 10.12 4.65 -1.44
CA GLY A 511 9.77 5.22 -0.13
C GLY A 511 9.28 4.16 0.87
N GLY A 512 8.49 3.19 0.40
CA GLY A 512 8.03 2.04 1.18
C GLY A 512 9.19 1.18 1.70
N HIS A 513 10.20 0.92 0.86
CA HIS A 513 11.39 0.17 1.28
C HIS A 513 12.33 0.97 2.19
N VAL A 514 12.55 2.26 1.95
CA VAL A 514 13.32 3.13 2.86
C VAL A 514 12.68 3.16 4.25
N LEU A 515 11.35 3.25 4.31
CA LEU A 515 10.57 3.17 5.55
C LEU A 515 10.61 1.77 6.19
N ALA A 516 10.59 0.71 5.37
CA ALA A 516 10.77 -0.67 5.84
C ALA A 516 12.12 -0.87 6.52
N VAL A 517 13.21 -0.36 5.92
CA VAL A 517 14.55 -0.34 6.50
C VAL A 517 14.57 0.44 7.81
N LEU A 518 13.96 1.64 7.87
CA LEU A 518 13.84 2.43 9.10
C LEU A 518 13.16 1.66 10.24
N ILE A 519 12.08 0.92 9.93
CA ILE A 519 11.35 0.12 10.91
C ILE A 519 12.12 -1.15 11.29
N ALA A 520 12.70 -1.87 10.33
CA ALA A 520 13.55 -3.04 10.59
C ALA A 520 14.70 -2.68 11.54
N HIS A 521 15.37 -1.55 11.27
CA HIS A 521 16.42 -0.99 12.09
C HIS A 521 15.93 -0.70 13.52
N GLY A 522 14.82 0.01 13.66
CA GLY A 522 14.21 0.30 14.95
C GLY A 522 13.82 -0.93 15.77
N LEU A 523 13.39 -2.00 15.10
CA LEU A 523 13.02 -3.28 15.71
C LEU A 523 14.24 -4.13 16.05
N ALA A 524 15.28 -4.15 15.20
CA ALA A 524 16.55 -4.83 15.46
C ALA A 524 17.22 -4.30 16.74
N TYR A 525 17.20 -2.98 16.97
CA TYR A 525 17.69 -2.38 18.22
C TYR A 525 16.85 -2.68 19.46
N ARG A 526 15.61 -3.15 19.31
CA ARG A 526 14.80 -3.66 20.44
C ARG A 526 15.14 -5.12 20.79
N LEU A 527 15.79 -5.84 19.87
CA LEU A 527 16.31 -7.19 20.09
C LEU A 527 17.75 -7.12 20.62
N HIS A 528 18.59 -6.30 19.99
CA HIS A 528 20.03 -6.23 20.23
C HIS A 528 20.45 -4.89 20.83
N PRO A 529 20.90 -4.85 22.10
CA PRO A 529 21.27 -3.59 22.76
C PRO A 529 22.44 -2.84 22.11
N THR A 530 23.37 -3.57 21.47
CA THR A 530 24.58 -3.02 20.88
C THR A 530 24.35 -2.61 19.43
N ALA A 531 24.74 -1.38 19.06
CA ALA A 531 24.63 -0.85 17.70
C ALA A 531 25.17 -1.78 16.61
N ARG A 532 26.37 -2.34 16.83
CA ARG A 532 27.00 -3.30 15.93
C ARG A 532 26.18 -4.59 15.76
N GLN A 533 25.63 -5.14 16.84
CA GLN A 533 24.82 -6.37 16.79
C GLN A 533 23.48 -6.11 16.09
N ALA A 534 22.82 -4.98 16.41
CA ALA A 534 21.62 -4.56 15.72
C ALA A 534 21.87 -4.41 14.20
N ALA A 535 22.95 -3.72 13.79
CA ALA A 535 23.34 -3.58 12.38
C ALA A 535 23.64 -4.92 11.68
N LEU A 536 24.39 -5.82 12.31
CA LEU A 536 24.67 -7.15 11.76
C LEU A 536 23.42 -8.03 11.64
N SER A 537 22.49 -7.93 12.60
CA SER A 537 21.24 -8.73 12.61
C SER A 537 20.30 -8.41 11.45
N GLN A 538 20.30 -7.16 10.97
CA GLN A 538 19.40 -6.70 9.93
C GLN A 538 20.01 -6.75 8.53
N LEU A 539 21.35 -6.85 8.39
CA LEU A 539 22.03 -6.77 7.11
C LEU A 539 21.49 -7.76 6.04
N PRO A 540 21.26 -9.06 6.34
CA PRO A 540 20.67 -9.97 5.35
C PRO A 540 19.21 -9.63 5.01
N LEU A 541 18.45 -9.09 5.96
CA LEU A 541 17.08 -8.63 5.73
C LEU A 541 17.05 -7.36 4.87
N THR A 542 18.03 -6.46 5.01
CA THR A 542 18.20 -5.30 4.13
C THR A 542 18.61 -5.71 2.71
N ILE A 543 19.48 -6.72 2.55
CA ILE A 543 19.81 -7.28 1.22
C ILE A 543 18.54 -7.83 0.56
N LEU A 544 17.71 -8.56 1.31
CA LEU A 544 16.40 -9.01 0.85
C LEU A 544 15.51 -7.81 0.42
N MET A 545 15.43 -6.74 1.22
CA MET A 545 14.66 -5.54 0.86
C MET A 545 15.18 -4.83 -0.40
N ILE A 546 16.50 -4.80 -0.63
CA ILE A 546 17.08 -4.24 -1.86
C ILE A 546 16.70 -5.10 -3.07
N GLY A 547 16.87 -6.43 -2.97
CA GLY A 547 16.44 -7.36 -4.01
C GLY A 547 14.95 -7.27 -4.31
N TYR A 548 14.13 -7.09 -3.27
CA TYR A 548 12.69 -6.88 -3.39
C TYR A 548 12.36 -5.52 -4.05
N THR A 549 13.11 -4.45 -3.74
CA THR A 549 12.95 -3.15 -4.42
C THR A 549 13.18 -3.27 -5.92
N VAL A 550 14.26 -3.97 -6.32
CA VAL A 550 14.58 -4.24 -7.72
C VAL A 550 13.50 -5.09 -8.37
N PHE A 551 13.03 -6.15 -7.70
CA PHE A 551 11.93 -7.01 -8.17
C PHE A 551 10.63 -6.23 -8.38
N GLY A 552 10.27 -5.29 -7.51
CA GLY A 552 9.07 -4.47 -7.66
C GLY A 552 9.13 -3.47 -8.80
N LEU A 553 10.27 -2.79 -8.95
CA LEU A 553 10.50 -1.89 -10.08
C LEU A 553 10.59 -2.67 -11.40
N TRP A 554 11.11 -3.91 -11.36
CA TRP A 554 11.09 -4.83 -12.50
C TRP A 554 9.65 -5.25 -12.86
N LEU A 555 8.85 -5.70 -11.89
CA LEU A 555 7.43 -6.05 -12.11
C LEU A 555 6.64 -4.87 -12.69
N LEU A 556 6.90 -3.65 -12.24
CA LEU A 556 6.28 -2.45 -12.79
C LEU A 556 6.75 -2.15 -14.23
N SER A 557 8.00 -2.48 -14.56
CA SER A 557 8.62 -2.21 -15.87
C SER A 557 8.31 -3.22 -16.97
N THR A 558 7.94 -4.44 -16.59
CA THR A 558 7.98 -5.59 -17.50
C THR A 558 6.67 -5.72 -18.28
N PRO A 559 6.68 -6.16 -19.56
CA PRO A 559 5.46 -6.35 -20.32
C PRO A 559 4.50 -7.34 -19.66
N THR A 560 3.23 -6.95 -19.56
CA THR A 560 2.12 -7.77 -19.06
C THR A 560 1.12 -8.07 -20.16
N ALA A 561 0.48 -9.23 -20.09
CA ALA A 561 -0.69 -9.55 -20.91
C ALA A 561 -1.97 -9.02 -20.24
N GLY A 562 -2.93 -8.59 -21.07
CA GLY A 562 -4.14 -7.88 -20.64
C GLY A 562 -4.06 -6.40 -21.00
#